data_AF-A0A7V7JL62-F1
#
_entry.id   AF-A0A7V7JL62-F1
#
_cell.length_a   1.000
_cell.length_b   1.000
_cell.length_c   1.000
_cell.angle_alpha   90.00
_cell.angle_beta   90.00
_cell.angle_gamma   90.00
#
_symmetry.space_group_name_H-M   'P 1'
#
loop_
_entity.id
_entity.type
_entity.pdbx_description
1 polymer ?
#
loop_
_entity_poly.entity_id
_entity_poly.type
_entity_poly.pdbx_seq_one_letter_code
_entity_poly.pdbx_strand_id
1 'polypeptide(L)'
;MTAAQKLAIGAVLVALLAVFPFLGGMMTANSHEFYMQQLTTMMILGLFCMSLDLLVGIAGLISLGHAAFFGLGAYLLVLTTPEYSTPSILVQVPLALAGVGLAALVTGALAL
;
A
#
# COMPACT_ATOMS: atom_id res chain seq x y z
N MET A 1 6.20 31.91 -4.61
CA MET A 1 6.23 30.79 -5.58
C MET A 1 4.81 30.47 -5.99
N THR A 2 4.46 30.63 -7.25
CA THR A 2 3.10 30.37 -7.75
C THR A 2 2.78 28.88 -7.70
N ALA A 3 1.50 28.51 -7.59
CA ALA A 3 1.07 27.10 -7.53
C ALA A 3 1.58 26.28 -8.73
N ALA A 4 1.61 26.88 -9.92
CA ALA A 4 2.17 26.29 -11.13
C ALA A 4 3.65 25.91 -11.00
N GLN A 5 4.43 26.71 -10.26
CA GLN A 5 5.87 26.46 -10.08
C GLN A 5 6.12 25.27 -9.15
N LYS A 6 5.30 25.09 -8.11
CA LYS A 6 5.38 23.92 -7.21
C LYS A 6 5.02 22.63 -7.94
N LEU A 7 3.97 22.67 -8.76
CA LEU A 7 3.52 21.51 -9.53
C LEU A 7 4.54 21.09 -10.59
N ALA A 8 5.16 22.07 -11.28
CA ALA A 8 6.24 21.81 -12.24
C ALA A 8 7.47 21.17 -11.57
N ILE A 9 7.87 21.66 -10.40
CA ILE A 9 8.99 21.07 -9.63
C ILE A 9 8.68 19.63 -9.25
N GLY A 10 7.46 19.36 -8.74
CA GLY A 10 7.03 18.00 -8.39
C GLY A 10 7.07 17.05 -9.59
N ALA A 11 6.55 17.48 -10.75
CA ALA A 11 6.54 16.68 -11.97
C ALA A 11 7.97 16.38 -12.47
N VAL A 12 8.88 17.36 -12.41
CA VAL A 12 10.29 17.18 -12.81
C VAL A 12 11.00 16.21 -11.88
N LEU A 13 10.77 16.28 -10.57
CA LEU A 13 11.36 15.34 -9.61
C LEU A 13 10.88 13.90 -9.84
N VAL A 14 9.58 13.71 -10.12
CA VAL A 14 9.03 12.39 -10.46
C VAL A 14 9.61 11.87 -11.77
N ALA A 15 9.75 12.72 -12.78
CA ALA A 15 10.37 12.34 -14.06
C ALA A 15 11.84 11.92 -13.88
N LEU A 16 12.61 12.64 -13.07
CA LEU A 16 13.99 12.27 -12.74
C LEU A 16 14.06 10.92 -12.01
N LEU A 17 13.16 10.66 -11.07
CA LEU A 17 13.07 9.37 -10.38
C LEU A 17 12.72 8.23 -11.35
N ALA A 18 11.84 8.47 -12.32
CA ALA A 18 11.44 7.49 -13.32
C ALA A 18 12.54 7.18 -14.36
N VAL A 19 13.46 8.12 -14.59
CA VAL A 19 14.63 7.93 -15.48
C VAL A 19 15.76 7.17 -14.76
N PHE A 20 15.81 7.21 -13.43
CA PHE A 20 16.81 6.50 -12.62
C PHE A 20 16.94 4.98 -12.92
N PRO A 21 15.86 4.18 -13.03
CA PRO A 21 15.97 2.76 -13.38
C PRO A 21 16.58 2.52 -14.77
N PHE A 22 16.36 3.43 -15.73
CA PHE A 22 16.96 3.34 -17.07
C PHE A 22 18.46 3.65 -17.06
N LEU A 23 18.91 4.55 -16.20
CA LEU A 23 20.33 4.89 -16.05
C LEU A 23 21.13 3.76 -15.37
N GLY A 24 20.45 2.97 -14.54
CA GLY A 24 21.05 1.85 -13.83
C GLY A 24 21.55 0.70 -14.74
N GLY A 25 21.03 0.57 -15.96
CA GLY A 25 21.52 -0.40 -16.95
C GLY A 25 22.95 -0.15 -17.43
N MET A 26 23.51 1.04 -17.16
CA MET A 26 24.89 1.42 -17.50
C MET A 26 25.89 1.26 -16.33
N MET A 27 25.45 0.84 -15.14
CA MET A 27 26.29 0.73 -13.94
C MET A 27 26.45 -0.73 -13.48
N THR A 28 27.62 -1.04 -12.91
CA THR A 28 28.09 -2.40 -12.58
C THR A 28 27.04 -3.26 -11.84
N ALA A 29 26.89 -4.51 -12.28
CA ALA A 29 25.75 -5.41 -11.97
C ALA A 29 25.41 -5.55 -10.48
N ASN A 30 26.40 -5.61 -9.58
CA ASN A 30 26.15 -5.79 -8.14
C ASN A 30 25.65 -4.52 -7.43
N SER A 31 25.90 -3.34 -7.97
CA SER A 31 25.46 -2.07 -7.37
C SER A 31 24.02 -1.72 -7.77
N HIS A 32 23.57 -2.20 -8.93
CA HIS A 32 22.27 -1.90 -9.49
C HIS A 32 21.11 -2.39 -8.60
N GLU A 33 21.18 -3.64 -8.14
CA GLU A 33 20.11 -4.25 -7.33
C GLU A 33 19.89 -3.52 -6.01
N PHE A 34 20.98 -3.12 -5.34
CA PHE A 34 20.91 -2.37 -4.09
C PHE A 34 20.22 -1.01 -4.27
N TYR A 35 20.62 -0.23 -5.28
CA TYR A 35 19.99 1.07 -5.55
C TYR A 35 18.53 0.92 -5.99
N MET A 36 18.20 -0.12 -6.77
CA MET A 36 16.83 -0.40 -7.19
C MET A 36 15.93 -0.80 -6.01
N GLN A 37 16.41 -1.66 -5.10
CA GLN A 37 15.68 -2.03 -3.90
C GLN A 37 15.50 -0.83 -2.96
N GLN A 38 16.55 -0.02 -2.79
CA GLN A 38 16.49 1.18 -1.96
C GLN A 38 15.50 2.20 -2.53
N LEU A 39 15.52 2.43 -3.84
CA LEU A 39 14.58 3.33 -4.52
C LEU A 39 13.14 2.83 -4.39
N THR A 40 12.91 1.54 -4.62
CA THR A 40 11.59 0.92 -4.48
C THR A 40 11.06 1.08 -3.05
N THR A 41 11.93 0.88 -2.05
CA THR A 41 11.57 1.08 -0.64
C THR A 41 11.20 2.55 -0.34
N MET A 42 11.99 3.50 -0.83
CA MET A 42 11.70 4.93 -0.69
C MET A 42 10.37 5.30 -1.35
N MET A 43 10.07 4.73 -2.53
CA MET A 43 8.80 4.94 -3.23
C MET A 43 7.61 4.38 -2.46
N ILE A 44 7.73 3.17 -1.92
CA ILE A 44 6.67 2.55 -1.10
C ILE A 44 6.40 3.42 0.15
N LEU A 45 7.46 3.83 0.86
CA LEU A 45 7.33 4.68 2.05
C LEU A 45 6.78 6.07 1.72
N GLY A 46 7.20 6.65 0.59
CA GLY A 46 6.68 7.94 0.11
C GLY A 46 5.19 7.87 -0.23
N LEU A 47 4.77 6.83 -0.95
CA LEU A 47 3.36 6.58 -1.28
C LEU A 47 2.54 6.33 -0.01
N PHE A 48 3.10 5.60 0.96
CA PHE A 48 2.47 5.39 2.26
C PHE A 48 2.26 6.70 3.02
N CYS A 49 3.27 7.57 3.08
CA CYS A 49 3.15 8.90 3.68
C CYS A 49 2.11 9.78 2.96
N MET A 50 2.08 9.77 1.62
CA MET A 50 1.06 10.51 0.87
C MET A 50 -0.35 9.97 1.16
N SER A 51 -0.53 8.65 1.24
CA SER A 51 -1.82 8.05 1.63
C SER A 51 -2.25 8.50 3.03
N LEU A 52 -1.32 8.55 3.98
CA LEU A 52 -1.60 9.02 5.35
C LEU A 52 -1.95 10.51 5.39
N ASP A 53 -1.27 11.35 4.61
CA ASP A 53 -1.59 12.78 4.47
C ASP A 53 -2.98 13.00 3.86
N LEU A 54 -3.36 12.21 2.85
CA LEU A 54 -4.71 12.26 2.29
C LEU A 54 -5.78 11.87 3.31
N LEU A 55 -5.55 10.81 4.09
CA LEU A 55 -6.54 10.29 5.04
C LEU A 55 -6.64 11.12 6.32
N VAL A 56 -5.51 11.45 6.93
CA VAL A 56 -5.45 12.18 8.21
C VAL A 56 -5.43 13.68 7.97
N GLY A 57 -4.62 14.15 7.01
CA GLY A 57 -4.42 15.56 6.71
C GLY A 57 -5.61 16.20 5.98
N ILE A 58 -6.20 15.52 4.99
CA ILE A 58 -7.32 16.06 4.19
C ILE A 58 -8.68 15.51 4.65
N ALA A 59 -8.82 14.19 4.78
CA ALA A 59 -10.12 13.57 5.12
C ALA A 59 -10.45 13.63 6.63
N GLY A 60 -9.49 14.01 7.49
CA GLY A 60 -9.70 14.15 8.93
C GLY A 60 -10.02 12.84 9.66
N LEU A 61 -9.70 11.69 9.06
CA LEU A 61 -9.97 10.39 9.64
C LEU A 61 -8.91 10.06 10.70
N ILE A 62 -9.29 10.19 11.97
CA ILE A 62 -8.42 9.93 13.13
C ILE A 62 -8.14 8.44 13.38
N SER A 63 -8.91 7.52 12.78
CA SER A 63 -8.75 6.07 12.96
C SER A 63 -8.77 5.29 11.65
N LEU A 64 -7.61 4.71 11.29
CA LEU A 64 -7.44 3.80 10.16
C LEU A 64 -7.86 2.36 10.49
N GLY A 65 -8.13 2.03 11.75
CA GLY A 65 -8.34 0.67 12.20
C GLY A 65 -9.51 -0.02 11.48
N HIS A 66 -10.62 0.70 11.28
CA HIS A 66 -11.79 0.13 10.61
C HIS A 66 -11.53 -0.17 9.13
N ALA A 67 -10.81 0.73 8.43
CA ALA A 67 -10.45 0.56 7.02
C ALA A 67 -9.47 -0.62 6.83
N ALA A 68 -8.53 -0.80 7.77
CA ALA A 68 -7.60 -1.92 7.74
C ALA A 68 -8.32 -3.28 7.84
N PHE A 69 -9.27 -3.43 8.78
CA PHE A 69 -10.04 -4.68 8.91
C PHE A 69 -10.98 -4.92 7.72
N PHE A 70 -11.57 -3.86 7.17
CA PHE A 70 -12.42 -3.98 5.98
C PHE A 70 -11.61 -4.45 4.76
N GLY A 71 -10.43 -3.86 4.54
CA GLY A 71 -9.52 -4.28 3.47
C GLY A 71 -9.03 -5.72 3.62
N LEU A 72 -8.67 -6.12 4.86
CA LEU A 72 -8.24 -7.48 5.17
C LEU A 72 -9.36 -8.49 4.89
N GLY A 73 -10.61 -8.17 5.26
CA GLY A 73 -11.76 -9.01 4.97
C GLY A 73 -12.02 -9.22 3.48
N ALA A 74 -11.93 -8.14 2.69
CA ALA A 74 -12.04 -8.24 1.24
C ALA A 74 -10.92 -9.10 0.62
N TYR A 75 -9.69 -8.95 1.10
CA TYR A 75 -8.55 -9.72 0.61
C TYR A 75 -8.69 -11.22 0.93
N LEU A 76 -9.10 -11.56 2.15
CA LEU A 76 -9.41 -12.94 2.54
C LEU A 76 -10.56 -13.52 1.72
N LEU A 77 -11.61 -12.74 1.45
CA LEU A 77 -12.73 -13.17 0.63
C LEU A 77 -12.27 -13.54 -0.79
N VAL A 78 -11.41 -12.72 -1.40
CA VAL A 78 -10.85 -12.97 -2.74
C VAL A 78 -9.98 -14.23 -2.73
N LEU A 79 -9.06 -14.37 -1.77
CA LEU A 79 -8.16 -15.52 -1.69
C LEU A 79 -8.88 -16.85 -1.42
N THR A 80 -10.00 -16.80 -0.72
CA THR A 80 -10.80 -18.00 -0.40
C THR A 80 -11.87 -18.31 -1.45
N THR A 81 -12.05 -17.42 -2.43
CA THR A 81 -12.97 -17.65 -3.54
C THR A 81 -12.29 -18.52 -4.59
N PRO A 82 -12.86 -19.70 -4.92
CA PRO A 82 -12.32 -20.55 -5.98
C PRO A 82 -12.49 -19.90 -7.36
N GLU A 83 -11.47 -20.01 -8.21
CA GLU A 83 -11.41 -19.36 -9.54
C GLU A 83 -12.45 -19.89 -10.54
N TYR A 84 -12.86 -21.16 -10.41
CA TYR A 84 -13.67 -21.86 -11.42
C TYR A 84 -15.01 -22.41 -10.89
N SER A 85 -15.43 -22.07 -9.67
CA SER A 85 -16.70 -22.55 -9.12
C SER A 85 -17.54 -21.42 -8.52
N THR A 86 -18.85 -21.66 -8.40
CA THR A 86 -19.76 -20.65 -7.85
C THR A 86 -19.36 -20.35 -6.41
N PRO A 87 -19.07 -19.08 -6.08
CA PRO A 87 -18.72 -18.71 -4.72
C PRO A 87 -19.88 -18.99 -3.78
N SER A 88 -19.67 -19.89 -2.81
CA SER A 88 -20.65 -20.11 -1.75
C SER A 88 -20.50 -19.02 -0.70
N ILE A 89 -21.41 -18.03 -0.76
CA ILE A 89 -21.49 -16.93 0.20
C ILE A 89 -21.52 -17.46 1.64
N LEU A 90 -22.20 -18.59 1.86
CA LEU A 90 -22.35 -19.22 3.18
C LEU A 90 -21.03 -19.77 3.75
N VAL A 91 -20.02 -20.04 2.93
CA VAL A 91 -18.72 -20.55 3.40
C VAL A 91 -17.68 -19.44 3.42
N GLN A 92 -17.66 -18.60 2.39
CA GLN A 92 -16.63 -17.59 2.21
C GLN A 92 -16.78 -16.42 3.17
N VAL A 93 -18.01 -15.97 3.42
CA VAL A 93 -18.28 -14.88 4.36
C VAL A 93 -17.84 -15.25 5.79
N PRO A 94 -18.26 -16.38 6.39
CA PRO A 94 -17.80 -16.74 7.73
C PRO A 94 -16.30 -17.03 7.77
N LEU A 95 -15.71 -17.56 6.70
CA LEU A 95 -14.26 -17.78 6.65
C LEU A 95 -13.47 -16.47 6.63
N ALA A 96 -13.91 -15.49 5.83
CA ALA A 96 -13.34 -14.15 5.83
C ALA A 96 -13.54 -13.45 7.19
N LEU A 97 -14.75 -13.55 7.79
CA LEU A 97 -15.03 -13.01 9.12
C LEU A 97 -14.16 -13.65 10.21
N ALA A 98 -13.97 -14.97 10.17
CA ALA A 98 -13.10 -15.67 11.12
C ALA A 98 -11.65 -15.18 10.99
N GLY A 99 -11.13 -15.03 9.77
CA GLY A 99 -9.78 -14.53 9.54
C GLY A 99 -9.59 -13.07 9.97
N VAL A 100 -10.54 -12.18 9.69
CA VAL A 100 -10.51 -10.80 10.20
C VAL A 100 -10.65 -10.77 11.71
N GLY A 101 -11.51 -11.61 12.29
CA GLY A 101 -11.70 -11.73 13.74
C GLY A 101 -10.43 -12.16 14.46
N LEU A 102 -9.65 -13.09 13.90
CA LEU A 102 -8.35 -13.47 14.43
C LEU A 102 -7.35 -12.31 14.38
N ALA A 103 -7.31 -11.55 13.27
CA ALA A 103 -6.47 -10.36 13.16
C ALA A 103 -6.88 -9.27 14.17
N ALA A 104 -8.18 -9.08 14.39
CA ALA A 104 -8.73 -8.18 15.41
C ALA A 104 -8.39 -8.63 16.83
N LEU A 105 -8.35 -9.95 17.11
CA LEU A 105 -7.98 -10.49 18.40
C LEU A 105 -6.51 -10.22 18.74
N VAL A 106 -5.61 -10.41 17.77
CA VAL A 106 -4.17 -10.11 17.94
C VAL A 106 -3.94 -8.62 18.17
N THR A 107 -4.56 -7.77 17.34
CA THR A 107 -4.42 -6.32 17.47
C THR A 107 -5.05 -5.78 18.76
N GLY A 108 -6.20 -6.34 19.18
CA GLY A 108 -6.82 -6.02 20.46
C GLY A 108 -5.98 -6.46 21.66
N ALA A 109 -5.35 -7.63 21.59
CA ALA A 109 -4.46 -8.11 22.65
C ALA A 109 -3.18 -7.25 22.80
N LEU A 110 -2.68 -6.67 21.70
CA LEU A 110 -1.54 -5.75 21.73
C LEU A 110 -1.91 -4.34 22.23
N ALA A 111 -3.18 -3.96 22.14
CA ALA A 111 -3.69 -2.65 22.55
C ALA A 111 -4.12 -2.58 24.02
N LEU A 112 -4.12 -3.71 24.73
CA LEU A 112 -4.45 -3.84 26.16
C LEU A 112 -3.20 -3.66 27.03
#